data_AF-A0AAD8S0J3-F1
#
_entry.id   AF-A0AAD8S0J3-F1
#
_cell.length_a   1.000
_cell.length_b   1.000
_cell.length_c   1.000
_cell.angle_alpha   90.00
_cell.angle_beta   90.00
_cell.angle_gamma   90.00
#
_symmetry.space_group_name_H-M   'P 1'
#
loop_
_entity.id
_entity.type
_entity.pdbx_description
1 polymer ?
#
loop_
_entity_poly.entity_id
_entity_poly.type
_entity_poly.pdbx_seq_one_letter_code
_entity_poly.pdbx_strand_id
1 'polypeptide(L)'
;MGTEGAAARQAKESLELAFQMSQILDTGLDRHTLSLLMALCDRGANPEALAALVRELSSAAPPTATPASNGAAPPAPTPTAASLFPSGFRQP
;
A
#
# COMPACT_ATOMS: atom_id res chain seq x y z
N MET A 1 28.85 -17.98 -19.93
CA MET A 1 27.40 -17.67 -19.94
C MET A 1 26.86 -17.66 -18.50
N GLY A 2 27.40 -16.78 -17.64
CA GLY A 2 27.12 -16.78 -16.19
C GLY A 2 27.19 -15.40 -15.51
N THR A 3 27.36 -14.32 -16.27
CA THR A 3 27.51 -12.95 -15.75
C THR A 3 26.16 -12.25 -15.55
N GLU A 4 25.14 -12.62 -16.31
CA GLU A 4 23.82 -11.96 -16.25
C GLU A 4 23.11 -12.19 -14.90
N GLY A 5 23.23 -13.39 -14.34
CA GLY A 5 22.73 -13.69 -13.00
C GLY A 5 23.52 -13.02 -11.87
N ALA A 6 24.82 -12.77 -12.08
CA ALA A 6 25.67 -12.07 -11.12
C ALA A 6 25.34 -10.57 -11.08
N ALA A 7 25.14 -9.93 -12.24
CA ALA A 7 24.73 -8.53 -12.33
C ALA A 7 23.37 -8.29 -11.69
N ALA A 8 22.39 -9.17 -11.93
CA ALA A 8 21.07 -9.08 -11.30
C ALA A 8 21.13 -9.25 -9.77
N ARG A 9 22.02 -10.11 -9.26
CA ARG A 9 22.26 -10.24 -7.80
C ARG A 9 22.89 -8.99 -7.23
N GLN A 10 23.93 -8.46 -7.86
CA GLN A 10 24.63 -7.26 -7.41
C GLN A 10 23.69 -6.04 -7.37
N ALA A 11 22.81 -5.89 -8.36
CA ALA A 11 21.83 -4.81 -8.37
C ALA A 11 20.83 -4.92 -7.20
N LYS A 12 20.37 -6.14 -6.88
CA LYS A 12 19.49 -6.39 -5.73
C LYS A 12 20.17 -6.11 -4.40
N GLU A 13 21.41 -6.53 -4.24
CA GLU A 13 22.22 -6.27 -3.03
C GLU A 13 22.47 -4.76 -2.86
N SER A 14 22.74 -4.06 -3.97
CA SER A 14 22.95 -2.61 -3.97
C SER A 14 21.67 -1.85 -3.57
N LEU A 15 20.51 -2.28 -4.09
CA LEU A 15 19.21 -1.73 -3.69
C LEU A 15 18.90 -2.00 -2.21
N GLU A 16 19.18 -3.20 -1.72
CA GLU A 16 18.95 -3.57 -0.33
C GLU A 16 19.81 -2.75 0.64
N LEU A 17 21.09 -2.56 0.31
CA LEU A 17 21.99 -1.72 1.10
C LEU A 17 21.51 -0.26 1.12
N ALA A 18 21.12 0.29 -0.04
CA ALA A 18 20.58 1.64 -0.13
C ALA A 18 19.29 1.81 0.70
N PHE A 19 18.43 0.78 0.72
CA PHE A 19 17.24 0.76 1.57
C PHE A 19 17.60 0.72 3.06
N GLN A 20 18.59 -0.07 3.49
CA GLN A 20 19.04 -0.01 4.89
C GLN A 20 19.54 1.38 5.27
N MET A 21 20.30 2.04 4.39
CA MET A 21 20.75 3.42 4.62
C MET A 21 19.56 4.38 4.75
N SER A 22 18.53 4.24 3.91
CA SER A 22 17.34 5.10 3.94
C SER A 22 16.52 4.93 5.23
N GLN A 23 16.49 3.73 5.79
CA GLN A 23 15.85 3.44 7.09
C GLN A 23 16.65 4.02 8.27
N ILE A 24 17.99 3.94 8.23
CA ILE A 24 18.84 4.54 9.28
C ILE A 24 18.67 6.08 9.31
N LEU A 25 18.53 6.69 8.13
CA LEU A 25 18.33 8.13 7.98
C LEU A 25 16.86 8.57 8.16
N ASP A 26 15.96 7.63 8.48
CA ASP A 26 14.52 7.85 8.67
C ASP A 26 13.86 8.67 7.54
N THR A 27 14.25 8.37 6.30
CA THR A 27 13.76 9.11 5.12
C THR A 27 12.30 8.81 4.76
N GLY A 28 11.73 7.74 5.34
CA GLY A 28 10.34 7.31 5.08
C GLY A 28 10.09 6.74 3.69
N LEU A 29 11.13 6.34 2.95
CA LEU A 29 11.01 5.84 1.58
C LEU A 29 10.76 4.33 1.53
N ASP A 30 9.74 3.92 0.77
CA ASP A 30 9.50 2.51 0.46
C ASP A 30 10.54 1.96 -0.53
N ARG A 31 10.77 0.64 -0.49
CA ARG A 31 11.72 -0.08 -1.35
C ARG A 31 11.39 0.10 -2.85
N HIS A 32 10.11 0.21 -3.21
CA HIS A 32 9.69 0.50 -4.59
C HIS A 32 10.07 1.92 -5.01
N THR A 33 9.77 2.92 -4.17
CA THR A 33 10.10 4.32 -4.42
C THR A 33 11.61 4.51 -4.58
N LEU A 34 12.39 3.92 -3.69
CA LEU A 34 13.86 3.98 -3.74
C LEU A 34 14.40 3.38 -5.05
N SER A 35 13.86 2.24 -5.50
CA SER A 35 14.20 1.63 -6.79
C SER A 35 13.95 2.58 -7.97
N LEU A 36 12.79 3.24 -7.98
CA LEU A 36 12.44 4.19 -9.03
C LEU A 36 13.37 5.41 -9.02
N LEU A 37 13.67 5.95 -7.84
CA LEU A 37 14.61 7.07 -7.68
C LEU A 37 16.01 6.72 -8.19
N MET A 38 16.52 5.52 -7.87
CA MET A 38 17.82 5.05 -8.38
C MET A 38 17.82 4.95 -9.91
N ALA A 39 16.74 4.44 -10.52
CA ALA A 39 16.61 4.37 -11.97
C ALA A 39 16.52 5.75 -12.64
N LEU A 40 15.92 6.74 -11.97
CA LEU A 40 15.87 8.13 -12.46
C LEU A 40 17.25 8.80 -12.32
N CYS A 41 17.95 8.58 -11.21
CA CYS A 41 19.31 9.06 -11.01
C CYS A 41 20.29 8.47 -12.03
N ASP A 42 20.16 7.19 -12.37
CA ASP A 42 20.97 6.52 -13.41
C ASP A 42 20.82 7.18 -14.79
N ARG A 43 19.63 7.75 -15.07
CA ARG A 43 19.34 8.53 -16.29
C ARG A 43 19.81 10.00 -16.22
N GLY A 44 20.48 10.41 -15.14
CA GLY A 44 21.01 11.76 -14.96
C GLY A 44 20.02 12.75 -14.33
N ALA A 45 18.95 12.29 -13.69
CA ALA A 45 18.09 13.18 -12.90
C ALA A 45 18.85 13.73 -11.68
N ASN A 46 18.60 15.00 -11.34
CA ASN A 46 19.22 15.62 -10.17
C ASN A 46 18.61 15.03 -8.88
N PRO A 47 19.42 14.43 -7.98
CA PRO A 47 18.93 13.85 -6.73
C PRO A 47 18.28 14.88 -5.80
N GLU A 48 18.72 16.14 -5.81
CA GLU A 48 18.11 17.19 -4.97
C GLU A 48 16.69 17.53 -5.42
N ALA A 49 16.46 17.61 -6.74
CA ALA A 49 15.14 17.87 -7.31
C ALA A 49 14.18 16.70 -7.03
N LEU A 50 14.66 15.47 -7.12
CA LEU A 50 13.90 14.27 -6.76
C LEU A 50 13.53 14.26 -5.27
N ALA A 51 14.45 14.66 -4.38
CA ALA A 51 14.16 14.74 -2.96
C ALA A 51 13.06 15.77 -2.65
N ALA A 52 13.07 16.93 -3.32
CA ALA A 52 12.02 17.94 -3.18
C ALA A 52 10.65 17.40 -3.63
N LEU A 53 10.59 16.73 -4.78
CA LEU A 53 9.36 16.11 -5.29
C LEU A 53 8.81 15.04 -4.34
N VAL A 54 9.67 14.19 -3.79
CA VAL A 54 9.26 13.13 -2.87
C VAL A 54 8.71 13.71 -1.57
N ARG A 55 9.33 14.79 -1.04
CA ARG A 55 8.82 15.50 0.13
C ARG A 55 7.45 16.12 -0.11
N GLU A 56 7.26 16.78 -1.25
CA GLU A 56 5.97 17.37 -1.63
C GLU A 56 4.88 16.30 -1.81
N LEU A 57 5.20 15.18 -2.49
CA LEU A 57 4.25 14.08 -2.69
C LEU A 57 3.88 13.37 -1.38
N SER A 58 4.85 13.17 -0.48
CA SER A 58 4.58 12.59 0.84
C SER A 58 3.78 13.53 1.74
N SER A 59 3.94 14.86 1.58
CA SER A 59 3.15 15.85 2.32
C SER A 59 1.74 16.03 1.75
N ALA A 60 1.54 15.78 0.45
CA ALA A 60 0.26 15.94 -0.23
C ALA A 60 -0.64 14.69 -0.13
N ALA A 61 -0.10 13.53 0.19
CA ALA A 61 -0.86 12.29 0.36
C ALA A 61 -1.28 12.10 1.83
N PRO A 62 -2.56 12.31 2.21
CA PRO A 62 -3.06 11.70 3.43
C PRO A 62 -2.95 10.16 3.29
N PRO A 63 -2.70 9.42 4.38
CA PRO A 63 -2.75 7.97 4.33
C PRO A 63 -4.18 7.58 3.99
N THR A 64 -4.45 7.24 2.72
CA THR A 64 -5.62 6.45 2.38
C THR A 64 -5.34 5.06 2.96
N ALA A 65 -5.61 4.93 4.26
CA ALA A 65 -5.76 3.66 4.90
C ALA A 65 -6.95 3.00 4.21
N THR A 66 -6.68 2.17 3.20
CA THR A 66 -7.58 1.07 2.86
C THR A 66 -7.56 0.14 4.06
N PRO A 67 -8.61 0.07 4.89
CA PRO A 67 -8.68 -0.94 5.91
C PRO A 67 -8.71 -2.29 5.19
N ALA A 68 -7.82 -3.19 5.63
CA ALA A 68 -7.80 -4.58 5.22
C ALA A 68 -9.20 -5.19 5.40
N SER A 69 -9.94 -5.31 4.29
CA SER A 69 -11.13 -6.14 4.23
C SER A 69 -10.69 -7.53 3.84
N ASN A 70 -10.32 -8.35 4.82
CA ASN A 70 -10.41 -9.80 4.70
C ASN A 70 -10.53 -10.44 6.08
N GLY A 71 -11.74 -10.90 6.39
CA GLY A 71 -11.98 -11.86 7.47
C GLY A 71 -12.77 -11.37 8.69
N ALA A 72 -13.84 -10.59 8.52
CA ALA A 72 -14.83 -10.44 9.58
C ALA A 72 -16.23 -10.72 9.00
N ALA A 73 -16.77 -11.87 9.38
CA ALA A 73 -18.09 -12.36 9.02
C ALA A 73 -19.18 -11.32 9.32
N PRO A 74 -20.21 -11.18 8.45
CA PRO A 74 -21.35 -10.33 8.76
C PRO A 74 -22.20 -10.98 9.88
N PRO A 75 -22.65 -10.25 10.91
CA PRO A 75 -23.72 -10.72 11.77
C PRO A 75 -25.02 -10.68 10.97
N ALA A 76 -25.59 -11.86 10.72
CA ALA A 76 -26.85 -12.02 10.02
C ALA A 76 -27.97 -11.20 10.68
N PRO A 77 -28.77 -10.42 9.93
CA PRO A 77 -30.01 -9.88 10.45
C PRO A 77 -31.02 -11.02 10.60
N THR A 78 -31.47 -11.21 11.83
CA THR A 78 -32.63 -12.02 12.20
C THR A 78 -33.83 -11.70 11.31
N PRO A 79 -34.47 -12.67 10.62
CA PRO A 79 -35.79 -12.45 10.06
C PRO A 79 -36.80 -12.41 11.21
N THR A 80 -37.33 -11.22 11.50
CA THR A 80 -38.53 -11.02 12.31
C THR A 80 -39.61 -11.99 11.80
N ALA A 81 -39.89 -12.99 12.63
CA ALA A 81 -40.90 -14.01 12.37
C ALA A 81 -42.27 -13.35 12.25
N ALA A 82 -42.79 -13.41 11.03
CA ALA A 82 -44.17 -13.68 10.66
C ALA A 82 -45.21 -13.58 11.80
N SER A 83 -45.97 -12.49 11.75
CA SER A 83 -47.44 -12.51 11.74
C SER A 83 -48.12 -13.61 12.56
N LEU A 84 -48.27 -13.38 13.87
CA LEU A 84 -49.14 -14.19 14.73
C LEU A 84 -50.18 -13.27 15.39
N PHE A 85 -51.17 -12.82 14.62
CA PHE A 85 -52.43 -12.36 15.20
C PHE A 85 -53.61 -12.84 14.36
N PRO A 86 -54.50 -13.69 14.91
CA PRO A 86 -55.68 -14.15 14.21
C PRO A 86 -56.83 -13.18 14.48
N SER A 87 -56.98 -12.16 13.64
CA SER A 87 -58.25 -11.42 13.57
C SER A 87 -59.18 -12.09 12.58
N GLY A 88 -59.62 -13.30 12.94
CA GLY A 88 -60.92 -13.77 12.48
C GLY A 88 -61.97 -12.85 13.12
N PHE A 89 -62.53 -11.94 12.34
CA PHE A 89 -63.96 -11.59 12.31
C PHE A 89 -64.14 -10.46 11.29
N ARG A 90 -64.43 -10.89 10.07
CA ARG A 90 -64.90 -10.11 8.93
C ARG A 90 -66.28 -9.53 9.27
N GLN A 91 -66.32 -8.24 9.64
CA GLN A 91 -67.32 -7.22 9.23
C GLN A 91 -68.83 -7.53 9.46
N PRO A 92 -69.77 -6.58 9.19
CA PRO A 92 -70.90 -6.16 10.04
C PRO A 92 -72.04 -7.16 10.28
#